data_AF-A0A0A0M877-F1
#
_entry.id   AF-A0A0A0M877-F1
#
_cell.length_a   1.000
_cell.length_b   1.000
_cell.length_c   1.000
_cell.angle_alpha   90.00
_cell.angle_beta   90.00
_cell.angle_gamma   90.00
#
_symmetry.space_group_name_H-M   'P 1'
#
loop_
_entity.id
_entity.type
_entity.pdbx_description
1 polymer ?
#
loop_
_entity_poly.entity_id
_entity_poly.type
_entity_poly.pdbx_seq_one_letter_code
_entity_poly.pdbx_strand_id
1 'polypeptide(L)'
;MMRKAAVLAIVALLLLAAWTAAGPWLAIDGIRRAVADNNAAALERHVDFPALRANLKARADDALARRAGPGFASTALGGLVLRGASGLASGAIDTMATPAGVAAL
;
A
#
# COMPACT_ATOMS: atom_id res chain seq x y z
N MET A 1 16.11 -38.73 -37.12
CA MET A 1 16.37 -38.39 -35.71
C MET A 1 16.18 -36.90 -35.39
N MET A 2 16.52 -35.97 -36.30
CA MET A 2 16.43 -34.51 -36.08
C MET A 2 15.04 -33.96 -35.69
N ARG A 3 13.94 -34.53 -36.21
CA ARG A 3 12.57 -34.10 -35.87
C ARG A 3 12.22 -34.32 -34.40
N LYS A 4 12.76 -35.38 -33.77
CA LYS A 4 12.51 -35.67 -32.34
C LYS A 4 13.23 -34.68 -31.44
N ALA A 5 14.43 -34.26 -31.83
CA ALA A 5 15.20 -33.22 -31.14
C ALA A 5 14.51 -31.85 -31.25
N ALA A 6 13.96 -31.51 -32.42
CA ALA A 6 13.18 -30.29 -32.61
C ALA A 6 11.91 -30.27 -31.74
N VAL A 7 11.20 -31.40 -31.65
CA VAL A 7 10.02 -31.53 -30.78
C VAL A 7 10.40 -31.38 -29.30
N LEU A 8 11.50 -32.01 -28.87
CA LEU A 8 12.01 -31.88 -27.50
C LEU A 8 12.41 -30.43 -27.17
N ALA A 9 13.05 -29.72 -28.10
CA ALA A 9 13.40 -28.32 -27.93
C ALA A 9 12.16 -27.42 -27.79
N ILE A 10 11.12 -27.67 -28.59
CA ILE A 10 9.86 -26.92 -28.53
C ILE A 10 9.14 -27.20 -27.20
N VAL A 11 9.10 -28.45 -26.74
CA VAL A 11 8.50 -28.82 -25.45
C VAL A 11 9.27 -28.17 -24.29
N ALA A 12 10.60 -28.16 -24.32
CA ALA A 12 11.42 -27.49 -23.32
C ALA A 12 11.15 -25.97 -23.28
N LEU A 13 11.02 -25.33 -24.45
CA LEU A 13 10.66 -23.92 -24.57
C LEU A 13 9.26 -23.62 -24.03
N LEU A 14 8.29 -24.50 -24.29
CA LEU A 14 6.93 -24.37 -23.75
C LEU A 14 6.89 -24.56 -22.23
N LEU A 15 7.70 -25.48 -21.68
CA LEU A 15 7.83 -25.66 -20.23
C LEU A 15 8.52 -24.45 -19.58
N LEU A 16 9.54 -23.88 -20.22
CA LEU A 16 10.18 -22.63 -19.79
C LEU A 16 9.21 -21.45 -19.82
N ALA A 17 8.42 -21.31 -20.90
CA ALA A 17 7.38 -20.28 -21.01
C ALA A 17 6.23 -20.47 -20.01
N ALA A 18 5.85 -21.73 -19.73
CA ALA A 18 4.88 -22.05 -18.70
C ALA A 18 5.44 -21.77 -17.28
N TRP A 19 6.74 -21.99 -17.06
CA TRP A 19 7.41 -21.66 -15.81
C TRP A 19 7.47 -20.14 -15.56
N THR A 20 7.75 -19.35 -16.60
CA THR A 20 7.72 -17.88 -16.49
C THR A 20 6.28 -17.35 -16.35
N ALA A 21 5.29 -18.02 -16.94
CA ALA A 21 3.87 -17.72 -16.78
C ALA A 21 3.23 -18.30 -15.49
N ALA A 22 3.91 -19.19 -14.76
CA ALA A 22 3.50 -19.65 -13.43
C ALA A 22 3.92 -18.68 -12.30
N GLY A 23 4.86 -17.76 -12.58
CA GLY A 23 5.24 -16.66 -11.70
C GLY A 23 4.07 -15.81 -11.17
N PRO A 24 3.08 -15.39 -11.98
CA PRO A 24 1.97 -14.57 -11.50
C PRO A 24 1.03 -15.29 -10.52
N TRP A 25 0.86 -16.61 -10.59
CA TRP A 25 -0.04 -17.33 -9.66
C TRP A 25 0.60 -17.55 -8.28
N LEU A 26 1.92 -17.76 -8.23
CA LEU A 26 2.67 -17.78 -6.97
C LEU A 26 2.79 -16.38 -6.33
N ALA A 27 2.84 -15.32 -7.16
CA ALA A 27 2.82 -13.94 -6.68
C ALA A 27 1.46 -13.55 -6.06
N ILE A 28 0.34 -13.99 -6.65
CA ILE A 28 -1.00 -13.74 -6.11
C ILE A 28 -1.20 -14.42 -4.75
N ASP A 29 -0.70 -15.65 -4.59
CA ASP A 29 -0.78 -16.38 -3.32
C ASP A 29 0.14 -15.77 -2.24
N GLY A 30 1.30 -15.23 -2.64
CA GLY A 30 2.19 -14.48 -1.76
C GLY A 30 1.57 -13.17 -1.25
N ILE A 31 0.84 -12.44 -2.10
CA ILE A 31 0.09 -11.24 -1.71
C ILE A 31 -1.05 -11.62 -0.74
N ARG A 32 -1.77 -12.71 -1.00
CA ARG A 32 -2.83 -13.21 -0.11
C ARG A 32 -2.30 -13.65 1.26
N ARG A 33 -1.13 -14.29 1.30
CA ARG A 33 -0.47 -14.70 2.55
C ARG A 33 0.13 -13.51 3.31
N ALA A 34 0.69 -12.51 2.61
CA ALA A 34 1.20 -11.30 3.24
C ALA A 34 0.09 -10.45 3.90
N VAL A 35 -1.13 -10.51 3.36
CA VAL A 35 -2.32 -9.90 3.98
C VAL A 35 -2.86 -10.76 5.14
N ALA A 36 -2.65 -12.08 5.12
CA ALA A 36 -3.14 -13.00 6.15
C ALA A 36 -2.21 -13.17 7.37
N ASP A 37 -0.90 -12.98 7.21
CA ASP A 37 0.09 -13.35 8.24
C ASP A 37 0.25 -12.33 9.37
N ASN A 38 -0.47 -11.20 9.33
CA ASN A 38 -0.60 -10.24 10.41
C ASN A 38 0.73 -9.87 11.11
N ASN A 39 1.83 -9.84 10.35
CA ASN A 39 3.18 -9.77 10.91
C ASN A 39 3.69 -8.33 10.84
N ALA A 40 3.20 -7.51 11.77
CA ALA A 40 3.60 -6.11 11.97
C ALA A 40 5.13 -5.90 11.90
N ALA A 41 5.90 -6.86 12.43
CA ALA A 41 7.37 -6.80 12.50
C ALA A 41 8.09 -7.07 11.16
N ALA A 42 7.42 -7.74 10.20
CA ALA A 42 7.93 -7.92 8.84
C ALA A 42 7.61 -6.71 7.95
N LEU A 43 6.50 -6.01 8.25
CA LEU A 43 6.07 -4.80 7.54
C LEU A 43 7.00 -3.61 7.85
N GLU A 44 7.53 -3.49 9.07
CA GLU A 44 8.52 -2.45 9.43
C GLU A 44 9.79 -2.47 8.58
N ARG A 45 10.17 -3.62 8.01
CA ARG A 45 11.37 -3.72 7.15
C ARG A 45 11.13 -3.25 5.72
N HIS A 46 9.86 -3.15 5.30
CA HIS A 46 9.49 -2.85 3.91
C HIS A 46 8.63 -1.58 3.78
N VAL A 47 8.07 -1.09 4.89
CA VAL A 47 7.23 0.10 4.95
C VAL A 47 7.86 1.07 5.93
N ASP A 48 8.30 2.21 5.40
CA ASP A 48 8.70 3.35 6.20
C ASP A 48 7.44 3.98 6.81
N PHE A 49 7.06 3.50 8.00
CA PHE A 49 5.91 4.00 8.75
C PHE A 49 6.00 5.50 9.07
N PRO A 50 7.18 6.06 9.44
CA PRO A 50 7.36 7.51 9.53
C PRO A 50 6.95 8.24 8.24
N ALA A 51 7.45 7.80 7.10
CA ALA A 51 7.12 8.40 5.80
C ALA A 51 5.65 8.18 5.42
N LEU A 52 5.09 7.00 5.68
CA LEU A 52 3.69 6.68 5.43
C LEU A 52 2.77 7.61 6.24
N ARG A 53 3.03 7.74 7.54
CA ARG A 53 2.31 8.63 8.46
C ARG A 53 2.37 10.07 8.00
N ALA A 54 3.55 10.56 7.61
CA ALA A 54 3.71 11.92 7.08
C ALA A 54 2.89 12.15 5.79
N ASN A 55 2.91 11.19 4.85
CA ASN A 55 2.14 11.26 3.62
C ASN A 55 0.63 11.20 3.87
N LEU A 56 0.17 10.34 4.79
CA LEU A 56 -1.24 10.23 5.16
C LEU A 56 -1.75 11.53 5.81
N LYS A 57 -0.96 12.16 6.68
CA LYS A 57 -1.29 13.47 7.26
C LYS A 57 -1.43 14.54 6.20
N ALA A 58 -0.44 14.65 5.31
CA ALA A 58 -0.48 15.62 4.22
C ALA A 58 -1.72 15.42 3.32
N ARG A 59 -2.07 14.17 3.01
CA ARG A 59 -3.28 13.84 2.23
C ARG A 59 -4.57 14.16 2.99
N ALA A 60 -4.61 13.94 4.31
CA ALA A 60 -5.75 14.28 5.13
C ALA A 60 -5.96 15.79 5.20
N ASP A 61 -4.90 16.56 5.41
CA ASP A 61 -4.95 18.02 5.45
C ASP A 61 -5.41 18.62 4.12
N ASP A 62 -4.88 18.11 3.02
CA ASP A 62 -5.25 18.51 1.67
C ASP A 62 -6.70 18.14 1.33
N ALA A 63 -7.18 16.96 1.77
CA ALA A 63 -8.57 16.57 1.64
C ALA A 63 -9.51 17.47 2.46
N LEU A 64 -9.13 17.81 3.69
CA LEU A 64 -9.88 18.72 4.56
C LEU A 64 -9.94 20.12 3.96
N ALA A 65 -8.81 20.64 3.46
CA ALA A 65 -8.75 21.96 2.82
C ALA A 65 -9.63 22.03 1.57
N ARG A 66 -9.59 21.00 0.72
CA ARG A 66 -10.46 20.90 -0.46
C ARG A 66 -11.94 20.83 -0.10
N ARG A 67 -12.29 20.10 0.95
CA ARG A 67 -13.69 19.88 1.36
C ARG A 67 -14.28 21.08 2.10
N ALA A 68 -13.46 21.79 2.87
CA ALA A 68 -13.78 23.08 3.45
C ALA A 68 -14.02 24.14 2.36
N GLY A 69 -13.24 24.08 1.28
CA GLY A 69 -13.28 25.04 0.20
C GLY A 69 -12.51 26.33 0.55
N PRO A 70 -11.98 27.04 -0.46
CA PRO A 70 -11.07 28.17 -0.25
C PRO A 70 -11.72 29.37 0.47
N GLY A 71 -13.03 29.58 0.30
CA GLY A 71 -13.76 30.67 0.96
C GLY A 71 -13.92 30.48 2.48
N PHE A 72 -14.21 29.25 2.93
CA PHE A 72 -14.30 28.96 4.37
C PHE A 72 -12.90 28.90 5.00
N ALA A 73 -11.96 28.19 4.35
CA ALA A 73 -10.60 28.00 4.87
C ALA A 73 -9.81 29.31 5.04
N SER A 74 -10.12 30.35 4.25
CA SER A 74 -9.47 31.67 4.33
C SER A 74 -10.03 32.56 5.46
N THR A 75 -11.17 32.20 6.06
CA THR A 75 -11.74 32.95 7.18
C THR A 75 -11.01 32.59 8.49
N ALA A 76 -10.87 33.55 9.42
CA ALA A 76 -10.21 33.32 10.71
C ALA A 76 -10.80 32.13 11.49
N LEU A 77 -12.13 31.99 11.52
CA LEU A 77 -12.82 30.84 12.10
C LEU A 77 -12.55 29.54 11.33
N GLY A 78 -12.57 29.58 10.00
CA GLY A 78 -12.33 28.39 9.17
C GLY A 78 -10.90 27.86 9.32
N GLY A 79 -9.91 28.74 9.41
CA GLY A 79 -8.53 28.36 9.71
C GLY A 79 -8.37 27.70 11.08
N LEU A 80 -9.09 28.17 12.11
CA LEU A 80 -9.08 27.55 13.44
C LEU A 80 -9.74 26.16 13.43
N VAL A 81 -10.91 26.03 12.80
CA VAL A 81 -11.61 24.76 12.66
C VAL A 81 -10.76 23.75 11.88
N LEU A 82 -10.13 24.20 10.78
CA LEU A 82 -9.30 23.35 9.93
C LEU A 82 -8.05 22.85 10.67
N ARG A 83 -7.39 23.70 11.46
CA ARG A 83 -6.26 23.31 12.32
C ARG A 83 -6.65 22.35 13.42
N GLY A 84 -7.83 22.52 14.02
CA GLY A 84 -8.38 21.56 14.97
C GLY A 84 -8.63 20.20 14.30
N ALA A 85 -9.30 20.21 13.15
CA ALA A 85 -9.58 18.99 12.38
C ALA A 85 -8.30 18.27 11.92
N SER A 86 -7.27 19.00 11.44
CA SER A 86 -5.99 18.41 11.05
C SER A 86 -5.24 17.80 12.23
N GLY A 87 -5.29 18.43 13.41
CA GLY A 87 -4.72 17.88 14.65
C GLY A 87 -5.39 16.57 15.06
N LEU A 88 -6.72 16.50 15.00
CA LEU A 88 -7.48 15.28 15.29
C LEU A 88 -7.21 14.17 14.27
N ALA A 89 -7.23 14.51 12.98
CA ALA A 89 -6.91 13.56 11.90
C ALA A 89 -5.48 13.03 12.04
N SER A 90 -4.53 13.91 12.35
CA SER A 90 -3.15 13.54 12.64
C SER A 90 -3.07 12.58 13.81
N GLY A 91 -3.70 12.88 14.95
CA GLY A 91 -3.73 11.97 16.10
C GLY A 91 -4.33 10.60 15.79
N ALA A 92 -5.39 10.54 14.99
CA ALA A 92 -5.97 9.26 14.54
C ALA A 92 -4.99 8.46 13.66
N ILE A 93 -4.38 9.11 12.66
CA ILE A 93 -3.36 8.51 11.80
C ILE A 93 -2.17 8.04 12.64
N ASP A 94 -1.81 8.76 13.69
CA ASP A 94 -0.69 8.43 14.57
C ASP A 94 -0.90 7.14 15.36
N THR A 95 -2.17 6.79 15.62
CA THR A 95 -2.55 5.54 16.28
C THR A 95 -2.75 4.39 15.29
N MET A 96 -3.34 4.67 14.12
CA MET A 96 -3.70 3.67 13.11
C MET A 96 -2.53 3.29 12.19
N ALA A 97 -1.73 4.26 11.76
CA ALA A 97 -0.54 4.05 10.91
C ALA A 97 0.69 3.64 11.73
N THR A 98 0.47 2.74 12.68
CA THR A 98 1.52 2.06 13.45
C THR A 98 1.58 0.60 13.03
N PRO A 99 2.71 -0.10 13.21
CA PRO A 99 2.81 -1.52 12.92
C PRO A 99 1.72 -2.33 13.66
N ALA A 100 1.48 -2.01 14.93
CA ALA A 100 0.41 -2.63 15.73
C ALA A 100 -1.00 -2.27 15.26
N GLY A 101 -1.23 -1.02 14.83
CA GLY A 101 -2.52 -0.56 14.30
C GLY A 101 -2.87 -1.20 12.96
N VAL A 102 -1.89 -1.35 12.05
CA VAL A 102 -2.08 -2.04 10.76
C VAL A 102 -2.28 -3.54 10.95
N ALA A 103 -1.68 -4.15 11.98
CA ALA A 103 -1.89 -5.55 12.32
C ALA A 103 -3.19 -5.85 13.10
N ALA A 104 -3.97 -4.83 13.45
CA ALA A 104 -5.26 -5.00 14.09
C ALA A 104 -6.45 -4.91 13.11
N LEU A 105 -6.18 -4.59 11.84
CA LEU A 105 -7.13 -4.47 10.73
C LEU A 105 -7.27 -5.79 9.95
#